data_AF-A0A6L8N4H7-F1
#
_entry.id   AF-A0A6L8N4H7-F1
#
_cell.length_a   1.000
_cell.length_b   1.000
_cell.length_c   1.000
_cell.angle_alpha   90.00
_cell.angle_beta   90.00
_cell.angle_gamma   90.00
#
_symmetry.space_group_name_H-M   'P 1'
#
loop_
_entity.id
_entity.type
_entity.pdbx_description
1 polymer ?
#
loop_
_entity_poly.entity_id
_entity_poly.type
_entity_poly.pdbx_seq_one_letter_code
_entity_poly.pdbx_strand_id
1 'polypeptide(L)' 'EWPAEWQADRTAAATAESGRGLCLIEELADHVHFSNRPGRGAVVSFDKILKWREDALLKVS' A
#
# COMPACT_ATOMS: atom_id res chain seq x y z
N GLU A 1 10.16 -12.11 -27.20
CA GLU A 1 8.97 -12.73 -26.60
C GLU A 1 9.40 -13.28 -25.24
N TRP A 2 8.75 -12.88 -24.15
CA TRP A 2 9.20 -13.23 -22.80
C TRP A 2 8.77 -14.67 -22.47
N PRO A 3 9.61 -15.46 -21.79
CA PRO A 3 9.33 -16.88 -21.57
C PRO A 3 8.28 -17.09 -20.47
N ALA A 4 7.47 -18.15 -20.62
CA ALA A 4 6.23 -18.38 -19.88
C ALA A 4 6.43 -18.56 -18.36
N GLU A 5 7.65 -18.82 -17.88
CA GLU A 5 7.96 -18.94 -16.45
C GLU A 5 7.85 -17.62 -15.66
N TRP A 6 7.78 -16.46 -16.33
CA TRP A 6 7.50 -15.17 -15.68
C TRP A 6 6.02 -14.85 -15.59
N GLN A 7 5.14 -15.76 -16.02
CA GLN A 7 3.72 -15.69 -15.74
C GLN A 7 3.48 -16.09 -14.28
N ALA A 8 4.04 -15.30 -13.35
CA ALA A 8 3.77 -15.44 -11.93
C ALA A 8 2.26 -15.53 -11.74
N ASP A 9 1.86 -16.56 -10.99
CA ASP A 9 0.49 -16.92 -10.75
C ASP A 9 -0.39 -15.68 -10.52
N ARG A 10 -1.38 -15.49 -11.40
CA ARG A 10 -2.27 -14.33 -11.34
C ARG A 10 -3.27 -14.42 -10.20
N THR A 11 -3.30 -15.53 -9.46
CA THR A 11 -4.06 -15.63 -8.22
C THR A 11 -3.33 -15.00 -7.06
N ALA A 12 -4.00 -14.08 -6.37
CA ALA A 12 -3.53 -13.53 -5.12
C ALA A 12 -3.29 -14.69 -4.12
N ALA A 13 -2.18 -14.65 -3.39
CA ALA A 13 -1.86 -15.67 -2.39
C ALA A 13 -3.01 -15.89 -1.40
N ALA A 14 -3.13 -17.07 -0.80
CA ALA A 14 -4.19 -17.35 0.18
C ALA A 14 -4.17 -16.40 1.40
N THR A 15 -3.02 -15.79 1.69
CA THR A 15 -2.83 -14.77 2.74
C THR A 15 -2.97 -13.33 2.23
N ALA A 16 -3.27 -13.14 0.94
CA ALA A 16 -3.43 -11.82 0.37
C ALA A 16 -4.69 -11.17 0.91
N GLU A 17 -4.54 -9.97 1.47
CA GLU A 17 -5.63 -9.27 2.16
C GLU A 17 -6.57 -8.53 1.18
N SER A 18 -6.74 -9.04 -0.04
CA SER A 18 -7.59 -8.46 -1.09
C SER A 18 -7.36 -6.95 -1.34
N GLY A 19 -6.13 -6.47 -1.16
CA GLY A 19 -5.79 -5.05 -1.31
C GLY A 19 -6.19 -4.15 -0.13
N ARG A 20 -6.69 -4.70 0.98
CA ARG A 20 -7.13 -3.95 2.17
C ARG A 20 -6.08 -2.96 2.69
N GLY A 21 -4.80 -3.33 2.66
CA GLY A 21 -3.71 -2.44 3.05
C GLY A 21 -3.62 -1.18 2.19
N LEU A 22 -3.86 -1.28 0.88
CA LEU A 22 -3.85 -0.13 -0.02
C LEU A 22 -5.06 0.78 0.24
N CYS A 23 -6.24 0.21 0.45
CA CYS A 23 -7.43 0.98 0.84
C CYS A 23 -7.20 1.74 2.15
N LEU A 24 -6.58 1.11 3.16
CA LEU A 24 -6.27 1.79 4.42
C LEU A 24 -5.31 2.97 4.22
N ILE A 25 -4.31 2.84 3.34
CA ILE A 25 -3.38 3.93 3.04
C ILE A 25 -4.11 5.09 2.34
N GLU A 26 -4.97 4.79 1.37
CA GLU A 26 -5.80 5.79 0.67
C GLU A 26 -6.72 6.55 1.62
N GLU A 27 -7.39 5.86 2.54
CA GLU A 27 -8.33 6.49 3.49
C GLU A 27 -7.63 7.33 4.56
N LEU A 28 -6.39 6.97 4.94
CA LEU A 28 -5.70 7.60 6.07
C LEU A 28 -4.74 8.71 5.67
N ALA A 29 -4.13 8.64 4.50
CA ALA A 29 -3.20 9.66 3.99
C ALA A 29 -3.95 10.89 3.45
N ASP A 30 -3.24 12.02 3.33
CA ASP A 30 -3.80 13.19 2.62
C ASP A 30 -3.51 13.10 1.11
N HIS A 31 -2.34 12.56 0.76
CA HIS A 31 -1.96 12.27 -0.63
C HIS A 31 -1.29 10.91 -0.72
N VAL A 32 -1.60 10.17 -1.79
CA VAL A 32 -1.00 8.87 -2.10
C VAL A 32 -0.61 8.82 -3.57
N HIS A 33 0.56 8.25 -3.84
CA HIS A 33 1.06 7.98 -5.18
C HIS A 33 1.58 6.54 -5.27
N PHE A 34 1.02 5.80 -6.23
CA PHE A 34 1.38 4.41 -6.50
C PHE A 34 2.22 4.34 -7.78
N SER A 35 3.41 3.75 -7.68
CA SER A 35 4.29 3.51 -8.83
C SER A 35 4.62 2.03 -8.89
N ASN A 36 4.06 1.34 -9.89
CA ASN A 36 4.34 -0.08 -10.13
C ASN A 36 5.25 -0.23 -11.35
N ARG A 37 6.31 -1.02 -11.22
CA ARG A 37 7.19 -1.41 -12.32
C ARG A 37 7.25 -2.93 -12.39
N PRO A 38 6.50 -3.56 -13.34
CA PRO A 38 6.56 -5.00 -13.54
C PRO A 38 8.02 -5.50 -13.64
N GLY A 39 8.34 -6.56 -12.90
CA GLY A 39 9.70 -7.11 -12.83
C GLY A 39 10.71 -6.33 -11.99
N ARG A 40 10.33 -5.17 -11.41
CA ARG A 40 11.17 -4.38 -10.49
C ARG A 40 10.51 -4.10 -9.13
N GLY A 41 9.19 -4.31 -9.01
CA GLY A 41 8.43 -4.13 -7.79
C GLY A 41 7.54 -2.88 -7.81
N ALA A 42 7.00 -2.54 -6.65
CA ALA A 42 6.10 -1.41 -6.47
C ALA A 42 6.63 -0.46 -5.37
N VAL A 43 6.40 0.84 -5.56
CA VAL A 43 6.67 1.89 -4.60
C VAL A 43 5.35 2.58 -4.29
N VAL A 44 5.06 2.71 -3.00
CA VAL A 44 3.94 3.48 -2.48
C VAL A 44 4.51 4.66 -1.72
N SER A 45 4.15 5.87 -2.12
CA SER A 45 4.55 7.11 -1.45
C SER A 45 3.30 7.83 -0.97
N PHE A 46 3.31 8.29 0.28
CA PHE A 46 2.17 9.00 0.86
C PHE A 46 2.65 10.02 1.87
N ASP A 47 1.84 11.05 2.10
CA ASP A 47 2.04 12.03 3.17
C ASP A 47 0.76 12.23 3.99
N LYS A 48 0.97 12.67 5.24
CA LYS A 48 -0.10 13.02 6.17
C LYS A 48 0.31 14.27 6.93
N ILE A 49 -0.54 15.29 6.87
CA ILE A 49 -0.42 16.50 7.66
C ILE A 49 -0.85 16.16 9.09
N LEU A 50 0.13 16.18 9.99
CA LEU A 50 -0.13 16.01 11.41
C LEU A 50 -0.54 17.36 12.01
N LYS A 51 -1.69 17.38 12.68
CA LYS A 51 -2.16 18.53 13.47
C LYS A 51 -2.11 18.16 14.94
N TRP A 52 -1.50 19.02 15.75
CA TRP A 52 -1.58 18.88 17.20
C TRP A 52 -3.05 18.99 17.64
N ARG A 53 -3.47 18.09 18.53
CA ARG A 53 -4.81 18.08 19.11
C ARG A 53 -4.68 17.64 20.57
N GLU A 54 -5.27 18.39 21.50
CA GLU A 54 -5.20 18.08 22.94
C GLU A 54 -5.76 16.70 23.29
N ASP A 55 -6.71 16.20 22.50
CA ASP A 55 -7.35 14.89 22.59
C ASP A 55 -6.90 13.92 21.47
N ALA A 56 -5.71 14.12 20.90
CA ALA A 56 -5.16 13.15 19.96
C ALA A 56 -5.01 11.78 20.63
N LEU A 57 -5.45 10.71 19.95
CA LEU A 57 -5.43 9.32 20.45
C LEU A 57 -4.02 8.71 20.62
N LEU A 58 -2.97 9.54 20.66
CA LEU A 58 -1.59 9.11 20.91
C LEU A 58 -1.39 8.74 22.38
N LYS A 59 -2.12 7.73 22.86
CA LYS A 59 -1.73 6.97 24.04
C LYS A 59 -1.00 5.72 23.57
N VAL A 60 0.33 5.73 23.67
CA VAL A 60 1.11 4.50 23.72
C VAL A 60 1.13 4.08 25.18
N SER A 61 0.39 3.03 25.51
CA SER A 61 0.53 2.27 26.77
C SER A 61 1.44 1.08 26.54
#